data_AF-A0A372YRM9-F1
#
_entry.id   AF-A0A372YRM9-F1
#
_cell.length_a   1.000
_cell.length_b   1.000
_cell.length_c   1.000
_cell.angle_alpha   90.00
_cell.angle_beta   90.00
_cell.angle_gamma   90.00
#
_symmetry.space_group_name_H-M   'P 1'
#
loop_
_entity.id
_entity.type
_entity.pdbx_description
1 polymer ?
#
loop_
_entity_poly.entity_id
_entity_poly.type
_entity_poly.pdbx_seq_one_letter_code
_entity_poly.pdbx_strand_id
1 'polypeptide(L)'
;MMMEKVETQKDIDRLMQELNYFHDYVVLQIEYTSGTAILSDGMYPLASERNIIVKLGTYVNGIGKLIELHFKKVSRMDLIPIDERYDSLIVRASLNLNDGNIVFSDSDNTENSQTLMIISKELEIHFCS
;
A
#
# COMPACT_ATOMS: atom_id res chain seq x y z
N MET A 1 14.55 -5.54 -10.26
CA MET A 1 13.72 -4.72 -9.36
C MET A 1 13.83 -3.27 -9.78
N MET A 2 12.72 -2.68 -10.25
CA MET A 2 12.61 -1.27 -10.60
C MET A 2 11.87 -0.55 -9.46
N MET A 3 12.36 0.62 -9.05
CA MET A 3 11.76 1.42 -7.97
C MET A 3 11.34 2.78 -8.52
N GLU A 4 10.11 3.17 -8.22
CA GLU A 4 9.55 4.48 -8.59
C GLU A 4 9.03 5.21 -7.35
N LYS A 5 9.39 6.50 -7.22
CA LYS A 5 8.83 7.38 -6.19
C LYS A 5 7.58 8.07 -6.71
N VAL A 6 6.58 8.20 -5.85
CA VAL A 6 5.35 8.93 -6.14
C VAL A 6 5.40 10.28 -5.44
N GLU A 7 5.59 11.37 -6.20
CA GLU A 7 5.78 12.72 -5.65
C GLU A 7 4.63 13.67 -6.01
N THR A 8 3.92 13.40 -7.11
CA THR A 8 2.88 14.29 -7.64
C THR A 8 1.60 13.54 -8.00
N GLN A 9 0.48 14.27 -8.12
CA GLN A 9 -0.77 13.70 -8.63
C GLN A 9 -0.62 13.13 -10.05
N LYS A 10 0.26 13.71 -10.87
CA LYS A 10 0.53 13.18 -12.22
C LYS A 10 1.20 11.81 -12.17
N ASP A 11 2.10 11.58 -11.20
CA ASP A 11 2.73 10.27 -11.01
C ASP A 11 1.69 9.24 -10.58
N ILE A 12 0.80 9.64 -9.68
CA ILE A 12 -0.34 8.83 -9.24
C ILE A 12 -1.23 8.47 -10.43
N ASP A 13 -1.67 9.44 -11.22
CA ASP A 13 -2.58 9.20 -12.35
C ASP A 13 -1.97 8.22 -13.37
N ARG A 14 -0.69 8.41 -13.70
CA ARG A 14 0.06 7.51 -14.59
C ARG A 14 0.12 6.10 -14.00
N LEU A 15 0.52 5.97 -12.74
CA LEU A 15 0.63 4.69 -12.07
C LEU A 15 -0.70 3.95 -12.03
N MET A 16 -1.79 4.65 -11.66
CA MET A 16 -3.13 4.07 -11.62
C MET A 16 -3.52 3.52 -13.00
N GLN A 17 -3.17 4.21 -14.10
CA GLN A 17 -3.40 3.68 -15.44
C GLN A 17 -2.52 2.47 -15.77
N GLU A 18 -1.22 2.53 -15.48
CA GLU A 18 -0.27 1.44 -15.76
C GLU A 18 -0.58 0.15 -14.99
N LEU A 19 -1.06 0.28 -13.75
CA LEU A 19 -1.46 -0.84 -12.90
C LEU A 19 -2.95 -1.20 -13.05
N ASN A 20 -3.65 -0.63 -14.03
CA ASN A 20 -5.08 -0.84 -14.26
C ASN A 20 -5.92 -0.68 -12.98
N TYR A 21 -5.67 0.38 -12.22
CA TYR A 21 -6.31 0.70 -10.95
C TYR A 21 -6.23 -0.43 -9.92
N PHE A 22 -5.14 -1.23 -10.00
CA PHE A 22 -4.92 -2.43 -9.21
C PHE A 22 -6.02 -3.49 -9.39
N HIS A 23 -6.81 -3.43 -10.46
CA HIS A 23 -7.82 -4.44 -10.77
C HIS A 23 -7.16 -5.81 -10.89
N ASP A 24 -7.78 -6.83 -10.28
CA ASP A 24 -7.29 -8.21 -10.19
C ASP A 24 -5.98 -8.38 -9.40
N TYR A 25 -5.52 -7.36 -8.68
CA TYR A 25 -4.48 -7.56 -7.67
C TYR A 25 -5.08 -8.10 -6.37
N VAL A 26 -4.27 -8.85 -5.63
CA VAL A 26 -4.57 -9.33 -4.29
C VAL A 26 -3.46 -8.92 -3.33
N VAL A 27 -3.82 -8.66 -2.08
CA VAL A 27 -2.85 -8.45 -1.00
C VAL A 27 -2.30 -9.80 -0.55
N LEU A 28 -0.99 -9.99 -0.71
CA LEU A 28 -0.30 -11.21 -0.30
C LEU A 28 0.28 -11.10 1.10
N GLN A 29 0.80 -9.93 1.44
CA GLN A 29 1.47 -9.68 2.71
C GLN A 29 1.46 -8.20 3.02
N ILE A 30 1.35 -7.88 4.31
CA ILE A 30 1.62 -6.55 4.83
C ILE A 30 2.72 -6.67 5.89
N GLU A 31 3.75 -5.84 5.79
CA GLU A 31 4.82 -5.73 6.77
C GLU A 31 4.76 -4.34 7.41
N TYR A 32 4.88 -4.27 8.74
CA TYR A 32 4.90 -3.03 9.48
C TYR A 32 6.18 -2.88 10.28
N THR A 33 6.86 -1.75 10.09
CA THR A 33 8.04 -1.36 10.85
C THR A 33 7.72 -0.11 11.65
N SER A 34 7.60 -0.25 12.97
CA SER A 34 7.32 0.89 13.85
C SER A 34 8.52 1.82 14.00
N GLY A 35 9.74 1.29 13.95
CA GLY A 35 10.97 2.00 14.35
C GLY A 35 11.18 2.04 15.87
N THR A 36 10.40 1.25 16.63
CA THR A 36 10.66 0.96 18.04
C THR A 36 11.80 -0.05 18.15
N ALA A 37 12.71 0.17 19.10
CA ALA A 37 13.86 -0.71 19.30
C ALA A 37 13.98 -1.18 20.76
N ILE A 38 14.47 -2.39 20.94
CA ILE A 38 14.98 -2.89 22.21
C ILE A 38 16.47 -3.08 22.03
N LEU A 39 17.26 -2.30 22.76
CA LEU A 39 18.71 -2.38 22.73
C LEU A 39 19.22 -2.86 24.09
N SER A 40 20.53 -3.10 24.19
CA SER A 40 21.15 -3.60 25.41
C SER A 40 20.96 -2.70 26.63
N ASP A 41 20.70 -1.41 26.43
CA ASP A 41 20.55 -0.40 27.47
C ASP A 41 19.09 0.00 27.75
N GLY A 42 18.11 -0.54 27.01
CA GLY A 42 16.71 -0.32 27.31
C GLY A 42 15.75 -0.44 26.13
N MET A 43 14.54 0.07 26.36
CA MET A 43 13.45 0.14 25.39
C MET A 43 13.32 1.55 24.83
N TYR A 44 13.20 1.66 23.50
CA TYR A 44 13.03 2.91 22.76
C TYR A 44 11.65 2.91 22.09
N PRO A 45 10.58 3.26 22.82
CA PRO A 45 9.19 3.06 22.38
C PRO A 45 8.73 4.08 21.32
N LEU A 46 9.61 4.95 20.84
CA LEU A 46 9.26 5.91 19.81
C LEU A 46 9.07 5.15 18.49
N ALA A 47 7.84 5.13 17.98
CA ALA A 47 7.56 4.63 16.65
C ALA A 47 8.12 5.63 15.62
N SER A 48 9.43 5.67 15.43
CA SER A 48 10.15 6.71 14.69
C SER A 48 10.00 6.58 13.17
N GLU A 49 9.76 5.37 12.68
CA GLU A 49 9.66 5.06 11.25
C GLU A 49 8.20 5.05 10.77
N ARG A 50 7.40 4.11 11.28
CA ARG A 50 6.01 3.85 10.85
C ARG A 50 5.95 3.60 9.34
N ASN A 51 6.69 2.59 8.88
CA ASN A 51 6.72 2.17 7.49
C ASN A 51 5.78 0.96 7.29
N ILE A 52 5.06 0.93 6.18
CA ILE A 52 4.23 -0.20 5.77
C ILE A 52 4.67 -0.63 4.37
N ILE A 53 4.90 -1.93 4.20
CA ILE A 53 5.10 -2.54 2.89
C ILE A 53 3.90 -3.40 2.59
N VAL A 54 3.20 -3.13 1.49
CA VAL A 54 2.09 -3.97 0.99
C VAL A 54 2.58 -4.72 -0.23
N LYS A 55 2.67 -6.05 -0.14
CA LYS A 55 3.00 -6.92 -1.28
C LYS A 55 1.72 -7.29 -1.99
N LEU A 56 1.66 -6.98 -3.28
CA LEU A 56 0.52 -7.25 -4.14
C LEU A 56 0.92 -8.21 -5.25
N GLY A 57 0.03 -9.14 -5.58
CA GLY A 57 0.18 -10.04 -6.71
C GLY A 57 -1.02 -10.01 -7.64
N THR A 58 -0.81 -10.26 -8.92
CA THR A 58 -1.89 -10.49 -9.88
C THR A 58 -1.49 -11.60 -10.85
N TYR A 59 -2.48 -12.27 -11.45
CA TYR A 59 -2.27 -13.26 -12.49
C TYR A 59 -3.31 -13.08 -13.60
N VAL A 60 -2.90 -12.46 -14.69
CA VAL A 60 -3.79 -12.13 -15.82
C VAL A 60 -3.19 -12.68 -17.11
N ASN A 61 -4.02 -13.35 -17.93
CA ASN A 61 -3.60 -13.93 -19.22
C ASN A 61 -2.37 -14.85 -19.14
N GLY A 62 -2.24 -15.61 -18.05
CA GLY A 62 -1.12 -16.55 -17.86
C GLY A 62 0.15 -15.92 -17.28
N ILE A 63 0.14 -14.61 -17.00
CA ILE A 63 1.31 -13.85 -16.56
C ILE A 63 1.10 -13.39 -15.11
N GLY A 64 1.95 -13.86 -14.21
CA GLY A 64 2.02 -13.37 -12.84
C GLY A 64 2.84 -12.09 -12.74
N LYS A 65 2.39 -11.13 -11.93
CA LYS A 65 3.17 -9.94 -11.57
C LYS A 65 3.15 -9.74 -10.06
N LEU A 66 4.27 -9.30 -9.52
CA LEU A 66 4.45 -8.95 -8.11
C LEU A 66 4.93 -7.51 -8.01
N ILE A 67 4.31 -6.74 -7.12
CA ILE A 67 4.74 -5.39 -6.80
C ILE A 67 4.69 -5.19 -5.28
N GLU A 68 5.46 -4.22 -4.79
CA GLU A 68 5.40 -3.78 -3.41
C GLU A 68 5.13 -2.28 -3.34
N LEU A 69 4.21 -1.89 -2.47
CA LEU A 69 3.93 -0.50 -2.14
C LEU A 69 4.58 -0.19 -0.79
N HIS A 70 5.60 0.67 -0.81
CA HIS A 70 6.39 1.07 0.36
C HIS A 70 5.91 2.44 0.84
N PHE A 71 4.99 2.43 1.80
CA PHE A 71 4.47 3.62 2.45
C PHE A 71 5.37 4.01 3.62
N LYS A 72 5.87 5.26 3.63
CA LYS A 72 6.74 5.77 4.71
C LYS A 72 6.10 6.89 5.50
N LYS A 73 6.49 7.00 6.78
CA LYS A 73 5.94 7.97 7.73
C LYS A 73 4.40 7.91 7.77
N VAL A 74 3.87 6.69 7.85
CA VAL A 74 2.43 6.41 7.90
C VAL A 74 1.80 7.12 9.10
N SER A 75 0.66 7.76 8.87
CA SER A 75 -0.16 8.41 9.89
C SER A 75 -1.42 7.61 10.22
N ARG A 76 -1.92 6.78 9.28
CA ARG A 76 -3.07 5.90 9.47
C ARG A 76 -2.96 4.65 8.62
N MET A 77 -3.38 3.53 9.19
CA MET A 77 -3.67 2.29 8.48
C MET A 77 -4.95 1.72 9.06
N ASP A 78 -5.93 1.45 8.20
CA ASP A 78 -7.12 0.68 8.54
C ASP A 78 -7.05 -0.67 7.81
N LEU A 79 -7.27 -1.75 8.55
CA LEU A 79 -7.34 -3.10 8.01
C LEU A 79 -8.62 -3.78 8.51
N ILE A 80 -9.49 -4.14 7.59
CA ILE A 80 -10.75 -4.82 7.84
C ILE A 80 -10.64 -6.20 7.19
N PRO A 81 -10.38 -7.27 7.95
CA PRO A 81 -10.33 -8.60 7.38
C PRO A 81 -11.68 -8.98 6.79
N ILE A 82 -11.69 -9.36 5.51
CA ILE A 82 -12.88 -9.93 4.88
C ILE A 82 -12.98 -11.42 5.23
N ASP A 83 -14.20 -11.91 5.31
CA ASP A 83 -14.50 -13.33 5.47
C ASP A 83 -13.99 -14.16 4.27
N GLU A 84 -13.49 -15.37 4.56
CA GLU A 84 -12.87 -16.28 3.58
C GLU A 84 -13.78 -16.76 2.44
N ARG A 85 -15.09 -16.48 2.52
CA ARG A 85 -16.07 -16.79 1.46
C ARG A 85 -16.08 -15.77 0.32
N TYR A 86 -15.43 -14.63 0.49
CA TYR A 86 -15.33 -13.59 -0.54
C TYR A 86 -14.00 -13.72 -1.29
N ASP A 87 -13.98 -13.26 -2.54
CA ASP A 87 -12.70 -13.10 -3.23
C ASP A 87 -11.89 -11.97 -2.58
N SER A 88 -10.57 -12.07 -2.69
CA SER A 88 -9.63 -11.08 -2.17
C SER A 88 -9.21 -10.08 -3.24
N LEU A 89 -10.00 -9.94 -4.32
CA LEU A 89 -9.62 -9.13 -5.47
C LEU A 89 -9.85 -7.65 -5.17
N ILE A 90 -8.82 -6.86 -5.44
CA ILE A 90 -8.99 -5.42 -5.55
C ILE A 90 -9.71 -5.16 -6.87
N VAL A 91 -10.89 -4.56 -6.80
CA VAL A 91 -11.71 -4.23 -7.98
C VAL A 91 -11.57 -2.76 -8.35
N ARG A 92 -11.50 -1.88 -7.37
CA ARG A 92 -11.48 -0.42 -7.57
C ARG A 92 -10.62 0.28 -6.54
N ALA A 93 -9.30 0.14 -6.62
CA ALA A 93 -8.46 0.93 -5.74
C ALA A 93 -8.53 2.43 -6.10
N SER A 94 -8.28 3.27 -5.10
CA SER A 94 -7.99 4.68 -5.28
C SER A 94 -6.63 5.01 -4.65
N LEU A 95 -5.87 5.85 -5.33
CA LEU A 95 -4.63 6.44 -4.84
C LEU A 95 -4.70 7.93 -5.17
N ASN A 96 -4.55 8.80 -4.18
CA ASN A 96 -4.70 10.25 -4.36
C ASN A 96 -3.74 11.02 -3.45
N LEU A 97 -3.40 12.25 -3.85
CA LEU A 97 -2.72 13.21 -3.01
C LEU A 97 -3.73 14.12 -2.31
N ASN A 98 -3.82 14.06 -0.99
CA ASN A 98 -4.73 14.88 -0.19
C ASN A 98 -3.98 15.59 0.95
N ASP A 99 -4.01 16.93 0.97
CA ASP A 99 -3.31 17.77 1.94
C ASP A 99 -1.83 17.39 2.14
N GLY A 100 -1.14 17.07 1.05
CA GLY A 100 0.26 16.65 1.05
C GLY A 100 0.50 15.26 1.67
N ASN A 101 -0.54 14.42 1.75
CA ASN A 101 -0.45 13.01 2.10
C ASN A 101 -0.87 12.15 0.92
N ILE A 102 -0.27 10.99 0.82
CA ILE A 102 -0.68 9.95 -0.11
C ILE A 102 -1.73 9.10 0.59
N VAL A 103 -2.89 8.94 -0.06
CA VAL A 103 -4.02 8.17 0.45
C VAL A 103 -4.28 7.03 -0.51
N PHE A 104 -4.03 5.81 -0.06
CA PHE A 104 -4.39 4.58 -0.76
C PHE A 104 -5.62 3.96 -0.10
N SER A 105 -6.59 3.53 -0.91
CA SER A 105 -7.73 2.72 -0.50
C SER A 105 -7.93 1.60 -1.52
N ASP A 106 -8.25 0.40 -1.07
CA ASP A 106 -8.64 -0.71 -1.93
C ASP A 106 -10.04 -0.55 -2.55
N SER A 107 -10.74 0.54 -2.21
CA SER A 107 -12.02 0.95 -2.79
C SER A 107 -11.99 2.38 -3.36
N ASP A 108 -12.95 2.67 -4.25
CA ASP A 108 -13.17 3.99 -4.86
C ASP A 108 -13.84 4.97 -3.90
N ASN A 109 -14.25 4.51 -2.72
CA ASN A 109 -14.86 5.30 -1.67
C ASN A 109 -14.06 5.18 -0.36
N THR A 110 -13.29 6.21 -0.03
CA THR A 110 -12.48 6.28 1.20
C THR A 110 -13.31 6.28 2.49
N GLU A 111 -14.61 6.62 2.44
CA GLU A 111 -15.52 6.51 3.58
C GLU A 111 -15.99 5.06 3.82
N ASN A 112 -15.82 4.18 2.82
CA ASN A 112 -16.22 2.77 2.84
C ASN A 112 -15.10 1.88 2.27
N SER A 113 -13.85 2.06 2.71
CA SER A 113 -12.79 1.09 2.43
C SER A 113 -13.28 -0.31 2.82
N GLN A 114 -13.16 -1.26 1.89
CA GLN A 114 -13.67 -2.62 2.08
C GLN A 114 -12.70 -3.42 2.95
N THR A 115 -11.39 -3.19 2.79
CA THR A 115 -10.36 -3.99 3.45
C THR A 115 -9.16 -3.17 3.92
N LEU A 116 -8.65 -2.25 3.12
CA LEU A 116 -7.35 -1.62 3.36
C LEU A 116 -7.33 -0.16 2.97
N MET A 117 -7.02 0.71 3.94
CA MET A 117 -6.72 2.11 3.69
C MET A 117 -5.40 2.49 4.38
N ILE A 118 -4.53 3.21 3.67
CA ILE A 118 -3.24 3.70 4.20
C ILE A 118 -3.09 5.18 3.87
N ILE A 119 -2.68 5.97 4.87
CA ILE A 119 -2.30 7.36 4.71
C ILE A 119 -0.83 7.52 5.09
N SER A 120 -0.02 8.03 4.16
CA SER A 120 1.43 8.21 4.34
C SER A 120 1.91 9.56 3.82
N LYS A 121 3.16 9.91 4.14
CA LYS A 121 3.81 11.08 3.54
C LYS A 121 4.49 10.76 2.23
N GLU A 122 4.95 9.52 2.08
CA GLU A 122 5.77 9.10 0.96
C GLU A 122 5.31 7.70 0.53
N LEU A 123 5.45 7.43 -0.77
CA LEU A 123 5.18 6.14 -1.39
C LEU A 123 6.27 5.85 -2.42
N GLU A 124 6.83 4.66 -2.32
CA GLU A 124 7.70 4.04 -3.32
C GLU A 124 7.06 2.76 -3.84
N ILE A 125 7.22 2.47 -5.12
CA ILE A 125 6.67 1.29 -5.76
C ILE A 125 7.79 0.47 -6.34
N HIS A 126 7.83 -0.80 -5.95
CA HIS A 126 8.87 -1.74 -6.34
C HIS A 126 8.25 -2.78 -7.24
N PHE A 127 8.70 -2.85 -8.49
CA PHE A 127 8.32 -3.89 -9.44
C PHE A 127 9.26 -5.09 -9.27
N CYS A 128 8.71 -6.20 -8.77
CA CYS A 128 9.44 -7.44 -8.53
C CYS A 128 9.43 -8.26 -9.83
N SER A 129 10.62 -8.40 -10.42
CA SER A 129 10.89 -9.20 -11.62
C SER A 129 10.97 -10.69 -11.31
#